data_AF-A0A0C3AHR6-F1
#
_entry.id   AF-A0A0C3AHR6-F1
#
_cell.length_a   1.000
_cell.length_b   1.000
_cell.length_c   1.000
_cell.angle_alpha   90.00
_cell.angle_beta   90.00
_cell.angle_gamma   90.00
#
_symmetry.space_group_name_H-M   'P 1'
#
loop_
_entity.id
_entity.type
_entity.pdbx_description
1 polymer ?
#
loop_
_entity_poly.entity_id
_entity_poly.type
_entity_poly.pdbx_seq_one_letter_code
_entity_poly.pdbx_strand_id
1 'polypeptide(L)'
;MRAALYPPSRLDRSTAPTGLHRPDAPAALERVITSREAHETIQRAWVVFSKAKRDAREAELKRKFDCMKRAMDDLEKTDGRLYRIATSKPDPRATDEETQEMLKQYRGVEKRAMEARIEGLFPRDLRIPTDTPSRDGWNYDWKPPLKTSEKSEGF
;
A
#
# COMPACT_ATOMS: atom_id res chain seq x y z
N MET A 1 7.23 55.18 -19.15
CA MET A 1 8.33 54.73 -18.26
C MET A 1 7.96 53.67 -17.22
N ARG A 2 6.67 53.37 -16.97
CA ARG A 2 6.23 52.38 -15.95
C ARG A 2 6.60 50.92 -16.26
N ALA A 3 6.67 50.56 -17.55
CA ALA A 3 6.98 49.20 -18.03
C ALA A 3 8.48 48.83 -18.02
N ALA A 4 9.38 49.79 -17.85
CA ALA A 4 10.83 49.55 -17.71
C ALA A 4 11.25 49.37 -16.25
N LEU A 5 10.48 49.95 -15.31
CA LEU A 5 10.75 49.93 -13.87
C LEU A 5 10.15 48.71 -13.17
N TYR A 6 9.11 48.11 -13.74
CA TYR A 6 8.50 46.88 -13.25
C TYR A 6 8.43 45.88 -14.40
N PRO A 7 9.31 44.86 -14.46
CA PRO A 7 9.11 43.76 -15.39
C PRO A 7 7.74 43.12 -15.12
N PRO A 8 7.00 42.66 -16.15
CA PRO A 8 5.71 42.02 -15.93
C PRO A 8 5.92 40.88 -14.94
N SER A 9 5.39 41.06 -13.73
CA SER A 9 5.42 40.06 -12.68
C SER A 9 4.77 38.79 -13.23
N ARG A 10 5.37 37.61 -13.00
CA ARG A 10 4.83 36.27 -13.35
C ARG A 10 3.55 35.96 -12.54
N LEU A 11 2.59 36.87 -12.56
CA LEU A 11 1.29 36.84 -11.91
C LEU A 11 0.17 36.60 -12.93
N ASP A 12 0.49 36.15 -14.15
CA ASP A 12 -0.50 35.40 -14.92
C ASP A 12 -0.79 34.09 -14.16
N ARG A 13 -1.74 34.21 -13.24
CA ARG A 13 -2.28 33.15 -12.39
C ARG A 13 -3.46 32.45 -13.07
N SER A 14 -3.62 32.56 -14.39
CA SER A 14 -4.71 31.91 -15.12
C SER A 14 -4.51 30.40 -15.27
N THR A 15 -3.30 29.89 -15.10
CA THR A 15 -2.98 28.48 -15.36
C THR A 15 -2.66 27.74 -14.07
N ALA A 16 -3.67 27.52 -13.23
CA ALA A 16 -3.54 26.56 -12.14
C ALA A 16 -3.12 25.18 -12.72
N PRO A 17 -2.22 24.43 -12.07
CA PRO A 17 -1.81 23.10 -12.53
C PRO A 17 -2.96 22.09 -12.56
N THR A 18 -4.09 22.44 -11.96
CA THR A 18 -5.35 21.70 -11.95
C THR A 18 -6.44 22.57 -12.56
N GLY A 19 -6.82 22.27 -13.81
CA GLY A 19 -7.86 22.95 -14.58
C GLY A 19 -8.13 22.24 -15.92
N LEU A 20 -9.32 22.41 -16.50
CA LEU A 20 -9.81 21.64 -17.65
C LEU A 20 -9.14 21.96 -18.99
N HIS A 21 -8.48 23.10 -19.15
CA HIS A 21 -7.81 23.46 -20.41
C HIS A 21 -6.61 24.36 -20.18
N ARG A 22 -5.42 23.87 -20.53
CA ARG A 22 -4.16 24.58 -20.45
C ARG A 22 -3.74 25.03 -21.86
N PRO A 23 -3.87 26.31 -22.22
CA PRO A 23 -3.67 26.76 -23.61
C PRO A 23 -2.20 26.68 -24.08
N ASP A 24 -1.25 26.65 -23.15
CA ASP A 24 0.19 26.49 -23.42
C ASP A 24 0.64 25.03 -23.50
N ALA A 25 -0.22 24.07 -23.14
CA ALA A 25 0.08 22.64 -23.22
C ALA A 25 0.49 22.16 -24.64
N PRO A 26 -0.21 22.50 -25.74
CA PRO A 26 0.21 22.06 -27.07
C PRO A 26 1.59 22.61 -27.45
N ALA A 27 1.85 23.89 -27.20
CA ALA A 27 3.16 24.51 -27.46
C ALA A 27 4.28 23.90 -26.59
N ALA A 28 3.97 23.43 -25.38
CA ALA A 28 4.91 22.71 -24.54
C ALA A 28 5.17 21.28 -25.05
N LEU A 29 4.12 20.58 -25.53
CA LEU A 29 4.25 19.23 -26.10
C LEU A 29 5.10 19.24 -27.37
N GLU A 30 4.90 20.21 -28.26
CA GLU A 30 5.70 20.36 -29.49
C GLU A 30 7.20 20.56 -29.19
N ARG A 31 7.56 21.22 -28.08
CA ARG A 31 8.97 21.40 -27.69
C ARG A 31 9.64 20.12 -27.18
N VAL A 32 8.86 19.23 -26.54
CA VAL A 32 9.38 18.02 -25.89
C VAL A 32 9.36 16.82 -26.84
N ILE A 33 8.32 16.73 -27.68
CA ILE A 33 8.17 15.63 -28.63
C ILE A 33 9.11 15.88 -29.82
N THR A 34 10.25 15.20 -29.83
CA THR A 34 11.26 15.33 -30.89
C THR A 34 10.72 14.91 -32.25
N SER A 35 9.96 13.79 -32.29
CA SER A 35 9.20 13.35 -33.46
C SER A 35 7.94 12.58 -33.04
N ARG A 36 6.89 12.67 -33.86
CA ARG A 36 5.64 11.92 -33.64
C ARG A 36 5.89 10.40 -33.62
N GLU A 37 6.73 9.91 -34.54
CA GLU A 37 7.06 8.50 -34.66
C GLU A 37 7.77 7.96 -33.41
N ALA A 38 8.73 8.73 -32.86
CA ALA A 38 9.41 8.37 -31.62
C ALA A 38 8.44 8.31 -30.44
N HIS A 39 7.53 9.30 -30.34
CA HIS A 39 6.50 9.30 -29.32
C HIS A 39 5.59 8.06 -29.42
N GLU A 40 5.05 7.77 -30.60
CA GLU A 40 4.18 6.60 -30.80
C GLU A 40 4.89 5.28 -30.52
N THR A 41 6.18 5.19 -30.84
CA THR A 41 6.99 3.99 -30.59
C THR A 41 7.23 3.80 -29.09
N ILE A 42 7.62 4.86 -28.38
CA ILE A 42 7.81 4.83 -26.92
C ILE A 42 6.51 4.45 -26.23
N GLN A 43 5.37 5.03 -26.63
CA GLN A 43 4.07 4.72 -26.06
C GLN A 43 3.67 3.26 -26.30
N ARG A 44 3.82 2.77 -27.55
CA ARG A 44 3.54 1.36 -27.87
C ARG A 44 4.43 0.42 -27.06
N ALA A 45 5.72 0.70 -26.98
CA ALA A 45 6.66 -0.09 -26.18
C ALA A 45 6.29 -0.08 -24.69
N TRP A 46 5.89 1.07 -24.13
CA TRP A 46 5.45 1.19 -22.74
C TRP A 46 4.18 0.38 -22.45
N VAL A 47 3.20 0.39 -23.36
CA VAL A 47 1.98 -0.42 -23.22
C VAL A 47 2.31 -1.90 -23.23
N VAL A 48 3.17 -2.35 -24.15
CA VAL A 48 3.64 -3.74 -24.22
C VAL A 48 4.37 -4.14 -22.93
N PHE A 49 5.29 -3.29 -22.45
CA PHE A 49 6.02 -3.50 -21.20
C PHE A 49 5.08 -3.59 -19.99
N SER A 50 4.14 -2.65 -19.87
CA SER A 50 3.15 -2.60 -18.79
C SER A 50 2.26 -3.84 -18.79
N LYS A 51 1.84 -4.30 -19.97
CA LYS A 51 1.10 -5.56 -20.13
C LYS A 51 1.93 -6.75 -19.64
N ALA A 52 3.17 -6.89 -20.10
CA ALA A 52 4.05 -7.97 -19.66
C ALA A 52 4.25 -7.99 -18.13
N LYS A 53 4.41 -6.81 -17.51
CA LYS A 53 4.53 -6.67 -16.05
C LYS A 53 3.25 -7.10 -15.31
N ARG A 54 2.07 -6.76 -15.85
CA ARG A 54 0.77 -7.17 -15.31
C ARG A 54 0.59 -8.68 -15.42
N ASP A 55 0.86 -9.24 -16.60
CA ASP A 55 0.71 -10.67 -16.89
C ASP A 55 1.66 -11.50 -16.00
N ALA A 56 2.89 -11.03 -15.77
CA ALA A 56 3.82 -11.67 -14.83
C ALA A 56 3.30 -11.68 -13.38
N ARG A 57 2.75 -10.55 -12.91
CA ARG A 57 2.15 -10.44 -11.57
C ARG A 57 0.94 -11.37 -11.41
N GLU A 58 0.10 -11.45 -12.43
CA GLU A 58 -1.08 -12.31 -12.45
C GLU A 58 -0.68 -13.80 -12.44
N ALA A 59 0.33 -14.18 -13.22
CA ALA A 59 0.88 -15.53 -13.20
C ALA A 59 1.47 -15.90 -11.83
N GLU A 60 2.16 -14.99 -11.16
CA GLU A 60 2.68 -15.21 -9.80
C GLU A 60 1.54 -15.33 -8.78
N LEU A 61 0.52 -14.47 -8.86
CA LEU A 61 -0.65 -14.54 -7.99
C LEU A 61 -1.39 -15.86 -8.15
N LYS A 62 -1.57 -16.32 -9.39
CA LYS A 62 -2.16 -17.63 -9.69
C LYS A 62 -1.35 -18.77 -9.07
N ARG A 63 -0.02 -18.75 -9.19
CA ARG A 63 0.85 -19.77 -8.57
C ARG A 63 0.70 -19.80 -7.05
N LYS A 64 0.67 -18.64 -6.40
CA LYS A 64 0.47 -18.53 -4.94
C LYS A 64 -0.89 -19.07 -4.53
N PHE A 65 -1.93 -18.73 -5.28
CA PHE A 65 -3.28 -19.21 -5.06
C PHE A 65 -3.39 -20.73 -5.22
N ASP A 66 -2.83 -21.29 -6.30
CA ASP A 66 -2.85 -22.73 -6.55
C ASP A 66 -2.12 -23.51 -5.44
N CYS A 67 -0.99 -22.97 -4.95
CA CYS A 67 -0.27 -23.53 -3.82
C CYS A 67 -1.10 -23.51 -2.54
N MET A 68 -1.69 -22.35 -2.20
CA MET A 68 -2.56 -22.18 -1.04
C MET A 68 -3.77 -23.11 -1.08
N LYS A 69 -4.40 -23.27 -2.25
CA LYS A 69 -5.54 -24.16 -2.45
C LYS A 69 -5.16 -25.62 -2.15
N ARG A 70 -4.04 -26.10 -2.71
CA ARG A 70 -3.56 -27.47 -2.43
C ARG A 70 -3.32 -27.69 -0.94
N ALA A 71 -2.69 -26.74 -0.26
CA ALA A 71 -2.44 -26.84 1.17
C ALA A 71 -3.75 -26.90 1.99
N MET A 72 -4.78 -26.12 1.60
CA MET A 72 -6.09 -26.16 2.25
C MET A 72 -6.84 -27.47 1.96
N ASP A 73 -6.78 -27.98 0.72
CA ASP A 73 -7.37 -29.28 0.34
C ASP A 73 -6.74 -30.44 1.15
N ASP A 74 -5.45 -30.35 1.48
CA ASP A 74 -4.75 -31.33 2.32
C ASP A 74 -5.06 -31.15 3.81
N LEU A 75 -5.23 -29.90 4.29
CA LEU A 75 -5.65 -29.61 5.66
C LEU A 75 -7.06 -30.12 5.94
N GLU A 76 -7.99 -29.96 4.99
CA GLU A 76 -9.38 -30.43 5.11
C GLU A 76 -9.45 -31.96 5.30
N LYS A 77 -8.57 -32.71 4.62
CA LYS A 77 -8.49 -34.17 4.75
C LYS A 77 -7.87 -34.63 6.07
N THR A 78 -6.95 -33.85 6.63
CA THR A 78 -6.20 -34.21 7.84
C THR A 78 -6.91 -33.77 9.12
N ASP A 79 -7.33 -32.50 9.21
CA ASP A 79 -8.01 -31.94 10.39
C ASP A 79 -9.09 -30.91 10.01
N GLY A 80 -10.35 -31.35 10.08
CA GLY A 80 -11.52 -30.51 9.81
C GLY A 80 -11.78 -29.40 10.85
N ARG A 81 -11.19 -29.45 12.05
CA ARG A 81 -11.26 -28.34 13.02
C ARG A 81 -10.32 -27.21 12.60
N LEU A 82 -9.07 -27.52 12.26
CA LEU A 82 -8.10 -26.51 11.82
C LEU A 82 -8.51 -25.87 10.50
N TYR A 83 -9.05 -26.65 9.57
CA TYR A 83 -9.61 -26.13 8.32
C TYR A 83 -10.72 -25.08 8.54
N ARG A 84 -11.65 -25.36 9.47
CA ARG A 84 -12.72 -24.41 9.84
C ARG A 84 -12.16 -23.11 10.42
N ILE A 85 -11.15 -23.20 11.27
CA ILE A 85 -10.49 -22.01 11.85
C ILE A 85 -9.78 -21.20 10.76
N ALA A 86 -9.01 -21.85 9.89
CA ALA A 86 -8.26 -21.19 8.82
C ALA A 86 -9.16 -20.53 7.77
N THR A 87 -10.35 -21.09 7.53
CA THR A 87 -11.33 -20.55 6.57
C THR A 87 -12.18 -19.43 7.18
N SER A 88 -12.12 -19.24 8.50
CA SER A 88 -12.82 -18.16 9.19
C SER A 88 -12.34 -16.80 8.68
N LYS A 89 -13.28 -15.88 8.43
CA LYS A 89 -13.00 -14.51 8.00
C LYS A 89 -13.37 -13.58 9.15
N PRO A 90 -12.40 -13.04 9.91
CA PRO A 90 -12.71 -12.06 10.94
C PRO A 90 -13.26 -10.80 10.27
N ASP A 91 -14.38 -10.27 10.77
CA ASP A 91 -14.87 -8.95 10.36
C ASP A 91 -14.07 -7.90 11.14
N PRO A 92 -13.25 -7.06 10.48
CA PRO A 92 -12.43 -6.08 11.18
C PRO A 92 -13.23 -4.99 11.91
N ARG A 93 -14.53 -4.84 11.61
CA ARG A 93 -15.39 -3.82 12.24
C ARG A 93 -16.12 -4.36 13.45
N ALA A 94 -16.34 -5.67 13.51
CA ALA A 94 -16.94 -6.32 14.67
C ALA A 94 -15.83 -6.58 15.69
N THR A 95 -15.68 -5.69 16.67
CA THR A 95 -14.78 -5.93 17.79
C THR A 95 -15.55 -6.69 18.87
N ASP A 96 -15.08 -7.87 19.24
CA ASP A 96 -15.68 -8.66 20.31
C ASP A 96 -15.68 -7.89 21.64
N GLU A 97 -16.68 -8.13 22.49
CA GLU A 97 -16.83 -7.44 23.78
C GLU A 97 -15.60 -7.63 24.67
N GLU A 98 -15.01 -8.83 24.66
CA GLU A 98 -13.80 -9.17 25.39
C GLU A 98 -12.59 -8.34 24.93
N THR A 99 -12.39 -8.19 23.61
CA THR A 99 -11.30 -7.35 23.08
C THR A 99 -11.53 -5.88 23.42
N GLN A 100 -12.78 -5.41 23.41
CA GLN A 100 -13.11 -4.05 23.84
C GLN A 100 -12.80 -3.81 25.32
N GLU A 101 -13.09 -4.76 26.20
CA GLU A 101 -12.75 -4.69 27.62
C GLU A 101 -11.25 -4.66 27.85
N MET A 102 -10.50 -5.53 27.16
CA MET A 102 -9.04 -5.51 27.19
C MET A 102 -8.48 -4.16 26.74
N LEU A 103 -9.01 -3.58 25.65
CA LEU A 103 -8.61 -2.25 25.16
C LEU A 103 -8.91 -1.11 26.14
N LYS A 104 -9.94 -1.24 26.98
CA LYS A 104 -10.26 -0.24 28.03
C LYS A 104 -9.23 -0.25 29.17
N GLN A 105 -8.56 -1.38 29.42
CA GLN A 105 -7.52 -1.49 30.45
C GLN A 105 -6.25 -0.73 30.08
N TYR A 106 -5.88 -0.73 28.79
CA TYR A 106 -4.69 -0.03 28.30
C TYR A 106 -4.95 1.47 28.10
N ARG A 107 -3.93 2.29 28.36
CA ARG A 107 -3.98 3.76 28.17
C ARG A 107 -2.78 4.26 27.38
N GLY A 108 -2.94 5.42 26.74
CA GLY A 108 -1.83 6.13 26.06
C GLY A 108 -1.27 5.39 24.85
N VAL A 109 0.04 5.14 24.84
CA VAL A 109 0.79 4.57 23.71
C VAL A 109 0.43 3.09 23.47
N GLU A 110 0.23 2.32 24.54
CA GLU A 110 -0.14 0.89 24.47
C GLU A 110 -1.48 0.69 23.78
N LYS A 111 -2.48 1.52 24.14
CA LYS A 111 -3.79 1.51 23.49
C LYS A 111 -3.71 1.77 21.98
N ARG A 112 -2.92 2.76 21.57
CA ARG A 112 -2.72 3.08 20.14
C ARG A 112 -2.02 1.94 19.38
N ALA A 113 -1.08 1.25 20.03
CA ALA A 113 -0.38 0.12 19.42
C ALA A 113 -1.30 -1.10 19.25
N MET A 114 -2.23 -1.31 20.17
CA MET A 114 -3.27 -2.34 20.07
C MET A 114 -4.26 -2.03 18.94
N GLU A 115 -4.76 -0.79 18.89
CA GLU A 115 -5.63 -0.30 17.81
C GLU A 115 -4.95 -0.32 16.42
N ALA A 116 -3.63 -0.37 16.36
CA ALA A 116 -2.89 -0.47 15.11
C ALA A 116 -2.87 -1.90 14.51
N ARG A 117 -3.29 -2.91 15.28
CA ARG A 117 -3.22 -4.34 14.93
C ARG A 117 -4.60 -4.99 14.96
N ILE A 118 -5.52 -4.43 14.19
CA ILE A 118 -6.87 -4.98 14.05
C ILE A 118 -6.81 -6.22 13.16
N GLU A 119 -7.39 -7.33 13.63
CA GLU A 119 -7.51 -8.55 12.85
C GLU A 119 -8.26 -8.31 11.53
N GLY A 120 -7.80 -8.92 10.44
CA GLY A 120 -8.36 -8.71 9.10
C GLY A 120 -7.87 -7.44 8.38
N LEU A 121 -7.14 -6.53 9.05
CA LEU A 121 -6.42 -5.42 8.41
C LEU A 121 -4.90 -5.64 8.44
N PHE A 122 -4.20 -4.94 7.54
CA PHE A 122 -2.74 -4.85 7.63
C PHE A 122 -2.34 -4.03 8.86
N PRO A 123 -1.36 -4.50 9.65
CA PRO A 123 -0.81 -3.73 10.75
C PRO A 123 -0.29 -2.36 10.26
N ARG A 124 -0.56 -1.30 11.01
CA ARG A 124 -0.07 0.05 10.64
C ARG A 124 1.44 0.20 10.68
N ASP A 125 2.12 -0.72 11.37
CA ASP A 125 3.58 -0.81 11.41
C ASP A 125 4.17 -1.19 10.03
N LEU A 126 3.38 -1.83 9.15
CA LEU A 126 3.80 -2.21 7.80
C LEU A 126 3.82 -0.97 6.89
N ARG A 127 4.98 -0.33 6.80
CA ARG A 127 5.16 0.92 6.04
C ARG A 127 5.26 0.67 4.54
N ILE A 128 4.82 1.66 3.77
CA ILE A 128 5.04 1.73 2.32
C ILE A 128 6.53 1.96 2.06
N PRO A 129 7.15 1.27 1.08
CA PRO A 129 8.54 1.51 0.72
C PRO A 129 8.81 2.98 0.36
N THR A 130 9.89 3.53 0.90
CA THR A 130 10.39 4.88 0.61
C THR A 130 11.57 4.82 -0.35
N ASP A 131 11.84 5.91 -1.09
CA ASP A 131 12.95 6.00 -2.05
C ASP A 131 14.32 5.85 -1.35
N THR A 132 14.52 6.60 -0.25
CA THR A 132 15.68 6.45 0.63
C THR A 132 15.29 5.74 1.92
N PRO A 133 16.16 4.89 2.49
CA PRO A 133 15.90 4.24 3.78
C PRO A 133 15.90 5.26 4.94
N SER A 134 15.34 4.86 6.07
CA SER A 134 15.46 5.62 7.32
C SER A 134 16.92 5.67 7.79
N ARG A 135 17.32 6.77 8.44
CA ARG A 135 18.65 6.93 9.04
C ARG A 135 18.98 5.78 10.01
N ASP A 136 17.99 5.40 10.82
CA ASP A 136 18.13 4.36 11.83
C ASP A 136 17.94 2.94 11.27
N GLY A 137 17.62 2.81 9.98
CA GLY A 137 17.45 1.52 9.31
C GLY A 137 16.32 0.68 9.91
N TRP A 138 16.66 -0.50 10.41
CA TRP A 138 15.75 -1.47 11.00
C TRP A 138 15.85 -1.45 12.54
N ASN A 139 14.70 -1.51 13.23
CA ASN A 139 14.67 -1.56 14.68
C ASN A 139 14.84 -3.01 15.18
N TYR A 140 16.04 -3.35 15.66
CA TYR A 140 16.35 -4.67 16.22
C TYR A 140 15.81 -4.88 17.64
N ASP A 141 15.55 -3.81 18.38
CA ASP A 141 15.05 -3.83 19.75
C ASP A 141 13.51 -3.82 19.82
N TRP A 142 12.85 -4.14 18.71
CA TRP A 142 11.39 -4.11 18.62
C TRP A 142 10.75 -5.11 19.61
N LYS A 143 9.77 -4.64 20.39
CA LYS A 143 8.99 -5.45 21.33
C LYS A 143 7.49 -5.32 21.03
N PRO A 144 6.71 -6.41 21.09
CA PRO A 144 5.26 -6.33 20.96
C PRO A 144 4.68 -5.51 22.12
N PRO A 145 3.63 -4.69 21.87
CA PRO A 145 2.96 -3.91 22.91
C PRO A 145 2.23 -4.78 23.93
N LEU A 146 1.86 -6.00 23.55
CA LEU A 146 1.35 -7.02 24.47
C LEU A 146 2.50 -7.82 25.04
N LYS A 147 2.58 -7.90 26.38
CA LYS A 147 3.23 -9.05 27.00
C LYS A 147 2.36 -10.27 26.68
N THR A 148 2.84 -11.17 25.83
CA THR A 148 2.30 -12.52 25.78
C THR A 148 2.34 -13.03 27.22
N SER A 149 1.18 -13.37 27.81
CA SER A 149 1.22 -14.20 29.00
C SER A 149 2.05 -15.41 28.63
N GLU A 150 3.09 -15.70 29.40
CA GLU A 150 3.85 -16.94 29.24
C GLU A 150 2.82 -18.06 29.22
N LYS A 151 2.64 -18.72 28.08
CA LYS A 151 1.91 -19.98 28.03
C LYS A 151 2.79 -20.99 28.75
N SER A 152 2.70 -21.01 30.08
CA SER A 152 2.92 -22.22 30.84
C SER A 152 1.82 -23.19 30.43
N GLU A 153 2.16 -24.15 29.56
CA GLU A 153 1.86 -25.56 29.77
C GLU A 153 2.29 -26.36 28.53
N GLY A 154 2.93 -27.49 28.82
CA GLY A 154 3.67 -28.31 27.88
C GLY A 154 2.81 -28.98 26.81
N PHE A 155 3.49 -29.29 25.72
CA PHE A 155 3.42 -30.59 25.08
C PHE A 155 4.85 -31.09 24.88
#